data_AF-A0A536TD24-F1
#
_entry.id   AF-A0A536TD24-F1
#
_cell.length_a   1.000
_cell.length_b   1.000
_cell.length_c   1.000
_cell.angle_alpha   90.00
_cell.angle_beta   90.00
_cell.angle_gamma   90.00
#
_symmetry.space_group_name_H-M   'P 1'
#
loop_
_entity.id
_entity.type
_entity.pdbx_description
1 polymer ?
#
loop_
_entity_poly.entity_id
_entity_poly.type
_entity_poly.pdbx_seq_one_letter_code
_entity_poly.pdbx_strand_id
1 'polypeptide(L)' 'MDERERYENGMAVRRAVLSDAHVDRTIARKNAFNEEFQDLITRYAWGEIWTRPGLPRHTRSLLTVAMMVALNRADE' A
#
# COMPACT_ATOMS: atom_id res chain seq x y z
N MET A 1 -14.70 -8.03 -7.25
CA MET A 1 -14.38 -7.19 -6.09
C MET A 1 -14.92 -5.81 -6.37
N ASP A 2 -15.83 -5.30 -5.54
CA ASP A 2 -16.29 -3.92 -5.65
C ASP A 2 -15.21 -2.94 -5.13
N GLU A 3 -15.38 -1.62 -5.34
CA GLU A 3 -14.38 -0.63 -4.92
C GLU A 3 -14.19 -0.54 -3.40
N ARG A 4 -15.25 -0.71 -2.62
CA ARG A 4 -15.20 -0.72 -1.16
C ARG A 4 -14.49 -1.96 -0.65
N GLU A 5 -14.76 -3.12 -1.24
CA GLU A 5 -14.07 -4.37 -0.91
C GLU A 5 -12.57 -4.27 -1.24
N ARG A 6 -12.20 -3.66 -2.38
CA ARG A 6 -10.79 -3.37 -2.70
C ARG A 6 -10.15 -2.43 -1.68
N TYR A 7 -10.88 -1.40 -1.25
CA TYR A 7 -10.40 -0.46 -0.24
C TYR A 7 -10.14 -1.16 1.10
N GLU A 8 -11.09 -1.96 1.58
CA GLU A 8 -11.00 -2.68 2.85
C GLU A 8 -9.84 -3.70 2.83
N ASN A 9 -9.74 -4.50 1.77
CA ASN A 9 -8.63 -5.44 1.58
C ASN A 9 -7.29 -4.71 1.49
N GLY A 10 -7.24 -3.59 0.76
CA GLY A 10 -6.06 -2.75 0.65
C GLY A 10 -5.63 -2.17 2.00
N MET A 11 -6.57 -1.69 2.81
CA MET A 11 -6.29 -1.16 4.14
C MET A 11 -5.72 -2.24 5.07
N ALA A 12 -6.28 -3.45 5.03
CA ALA A 12 -5.78 -4.58 5.81
C ALA A 12 -4.34 -4.94 5.44
N VAL A 13 -4.02 -5.05 4.15
CA VAL A 13 -2.66 -5.36 3.69
C VAL A 13 -1.70 -4.21 3.99
N ARG A 14 -2.10 -2.97 3.75
CA ARG A 14 -1.30 -1.76 4.01
C ARG A 14 -0.88 -1.70 5.48
N ARG A 15 -1.80 -1.94 6.41
CA ARG A 15 -1.53 -2.00 7.86
C ARG A 15 -0.62 -3.16 8.22
N ALA A 16 -0.84 -4.33 7.64
CA ALA A 16 0.01 -5.50 7.89
C ALA A 16 1.45 -5.36 7.37
N VAL A 17 1.71 -4.46 6.42
CA VAL A 17 3.05 -4.19 5.86
C VAL A 17 3.70 -2.98 6.51
N LEU A 18 2.98 -1.88 6.69
CA LEU A 18 3.53 -0.61 7.19
C LEU A 18 3.34 -0.38 8.68
N SER A 19 2.58 -1.25 9.38
CA SER A 19 2.06 -1.09 10.74
C SER A 19 0.89 -0.10 10.86
N ASP A 20 0.04 -0.33 11.87
CA ASP A 20 -1.07 0.57 12.20
C ASP A 20 -0.60 1.99 12.50
N ALA A 21 0.44 2.14 13.32
CA ALA A 21 0.96 3.45 13.71
C ALA A 21 1.40 4.30 12.50
N HIS A 22 1.97 3.68 11.46
CA HIS A 22 2.32 4.41 10.24
C HIS A 22 1.10 4.81 9.42
N VAL A 23 0.14 3.89 9.27
CA VAL A 23 -1.08 4.13 8.48
C VAL A 23 -1.94 5.18 9.15
N ASP A 24 -2.11 5.13 10.46
CA ASP A 24 -2.88 6.12 11.23
C ASP A 24 -2.29 7.52 11.11
N ARG A 25 -0.95 7.66 11.18
CA ARG A 25 -0.28 8.95 10.90
C ARG A 25 -0.55 9.47 9.50
N THR A 26 -0.59 8.58 8.50
CA THR A 26 -0.87 8.97 7.12
C THR A 26 -2.32 9.41 6.94
N ILE A 27 -3.27 8.67 7.52
CA ILE A 27 -4.70 9.02 7.48
C ILE A 27 -4.95 10.34 8.20
N ALA A 28 -4.34 10.55 9.38
CA ALA A 28 -4.48 11.80 10.13
C ALA A 28 -3.92 13.03 9.40
N ARG A 29 -2.99 12.84 8.46
CA ARG A 29 -2.42 13.90 7.61
C ARG A 29 -3.13 14.05 6.26
N LYS A 30 -4.22 13.31 6.03
CA LYS A 30 -5.02 13.44 4.82
C LYS A 30 -5.65 14.84 4.76
N ASN A 31 -5.63 15.44 3.58
CA ASN A 31 -6.21 16.76 3.31
C ASN A 31 -6.84 16.78 1.91
N ALA A 32 -7.54 17.86 1.58
CA ALA A 32 -8.25 17.98 0.30
C ALA A 32 -7.35 17.83 -0.94
N PHE A 33 -6.04 18.10 -0.82
CA PHE A 33 -5.10 17.94 -1.93
C PHE A 33 -4.70 16.48 -2.17
N ASN A 34 -4.57 15.67 -1.11
CA ASN A 34 -4.03 14.31 -1.22
C ASN A 34 -5.07 13.19 -0.98
N GLU A 35 -6.31 13.54 -0.65
CA GLU A 35 -7.36 12.57 -0.29
C GLU A 35 -7.61 11.55 -1.41
N GLU A 36 -7.85 12.01 -2.63
CA GLU A 36 -8.10 11.12 -3.77
C GLU A 36 -6.90 10.22 -4.08
N PHE A 37 -5.68 10.73 -3.88
CA PHE A 37 -4.46 9.95 -4.07
C PHE A 37 -4.28 8.88 -3.01
N GLN A 38 -4.59 9.18 -1.74
CA GLN A 38 -4.57 8.20 -0.65
C GLN A 38 -5.61 7.10 -0.87
N ASP A 39 -6.79 7.47 -1.36
CA ASP A 39 -7.84 6.51 -1.73
C ASP A 39 -7.40 5.62 -2.90
N LEU A 40 -6.86 6.21 -3.98
CA LEU A 40 -6.33 5.49 -5.14
C LEU A 40 -5.26 4.49 -4.75
N ILE A 41 -4.24 4.89 -3.98
CA ILE A 41 -3.17 3.99 -3.54
C ILE A 41 -3.74 2.84 -2.70
N THR A 42 -4.71 3.14 -1.83
CA THR A 42 -5.33 2.12 -0.98
C THR A 42 -6.07 1.08 -1.82
N ARG A 43 -6.91 1.50 -2.78
CA ARG A 43 -7.66 0.56 -3.63
C ARG A 43 -6.79 -0.17 -4.66
N TYR A 44 -5.87 0.54 -5.30
CA TYR A 44 -5.12 -0.01 -6.42
C TYR A 44 -3.82 -0.69 -5.98
N ALA A 45 -2.88 0.04 -5.40
CA ALA A 45 -1.60 -0.55 -5.02
C ALA A 45 -1.81 -1.64 -3.95
N TRP A 46 -2.51 -1.31 -2.86
CA TRP A 46 -2.70 -2.25 -1.78
C TRP A 46 -3.85 -3.24 -2.04
N GLY A 47 -4.98 -2.76 -2.56
CA GLY A 47 -6.20 -3.56 -2.72
C GLY A 47 -6.27 -4.44 -3.97
N GLU A 48 -5.54 -4.12 -5.03
CA GLU A 48 -5.53 -4.90 -6.29
C GLU A 48 -4.17 -5.58 -6.52
N ILE A 49 -3.05 -4.84 -6.44
CA ILE A 49 -1.73 -5.39 -6.79
C ILE A 49 -1.19 -6.30 -5.68
N TRP A 50 -1.25 -5.86 -4.42
CA TRP A 50 -0.70 -6.61 -3.28
C TRP A 50 -1.56 -7.80 -2.85
N THR A 51 -2.87 -7.78 -3.14
CA THR A 51 -3.81 -8.88 -2.88
C THR A 51 -3.83 -9.93 -4.00
N ARG A 52 -3.26 -9.63 -5.18
CA ARG A 52 -3.26 -10.55 -6.33
C ARG A 52 -2.67 -11.93 -5.95
N PRO A 53 -3.29 -13.05 -6.35
CA PRO A 53 -2.74 -14.37 -6.10
C PRO A 53 -1.43 -14.60 -6.88
N GLY A 54 -0.70 -15.67 -6.53
CA GLY A 54 0.48 -16.15 -7.25
C GLY A 54 1.83 -15.78 -6.65
N LEU A 55 1.93 -14.66 -5.90
CA LEU A 55 3.15 -14.31 -5.16
C LEU A 55 2.87 -14.14 -3.66
N PRO A 56 3.58 -14.88 -2.79
CA PRO A 56 3.50 -14.67 -1.35
C PRO A 56 3.90 -13.25 -0.97
N ARG A 57 3.33 -12.74 0.13
CA ARG A 57 3.60 -11.39 0.64
C ARG A 57 5.10 -11.12 0.86
N HIS A 58 5.82 -12.09 1.43
CA HIS A 58 7.27 -11.98 1.64
C HIS A 58 8.03 -11.73 0.34
N THR A 59 7.70 -12.46 -0.73
CA THR A 59 8.31 -12.30 -2.06
C THR A 59 8.04 -10.92 -2.64
N ARG A 60 6.82 -10.38 -2.46
CA ARG A 60 6.47 -9.02 -2.90
C ARG A 60 7.30 -7.97 -2.17
N SER A 61 7.45 -8.08 -0.85
CA SER A 61 8.31 -7.20 -0.07
C SER A 61 9.77 -7.24 -0.54
N LEU A 62 10.32 -8.42 -0.80
CA LEU A 62 11.68 -8.56 -1.34
C LEU A 62 11.83 -7.88 -2.71
N LEU A 63 10.86 -8.05 -3.60
CA LEU A 63 10.88 -7.41 -4.92
C LEU A 63 10.79 -5.88 -4.78
N THR A 64 9.96 -5.35 -3.88
CA THR A 64 9.90 -3.91 -3.61
C THR A 64 11.28 -3.41 -3.18
N VAL A 65 11.92 -4.02 -2.19
CA VAL A 65 13.27 -3.64 -1.74
C VAL A 65 14.29 -3.73 -2.87
N ALA A 66 14.26 -4.80 -3.68
CA ALA A 66 15.16 -4.95 -4.82
C ALA A 66 14.99 -3.82 -5.86
N MET A 67 13.75 -3.39 -6.11
CA MET A 67 13.48 -2.25 -7.00
C MET A 67 13.99 -0.93 -6.41
N MET A 68 13.81 -0.71 -5.10
CA MET A 68 14.34 0.50 -4.43
C MET A 68 15.86 0.60 -4.52
N VAL A 69 16.56 -0.53 -4.34
CA VAL A 69 18.02 -0.60 -4.51
C VAL A 69 18.40 -0.31 -5.95
N ALA A 70 17.76 -0.96 -6.93
CA ALA A 70 18.07 -0.77 -8.34
C ALA A 70 17.81 0.67 -8.84
N LEU A 71 16.80 1.35 -8.29
CA LEU A 71 16.43 2.72 -8.61
C LEU A 71 17.21 3.78 -7.81
N ASN A 72 18.11 3.35 -6.90
CA ASN A 72 18.83 4.21 -5.99
C ASN A 72 17.89 5.15 -5.20
N ARG A 73 16.87 4.58 -4.55
CA ARG A 73 15.87 5.29 -3.72
C ARG A 73 16.06 4.93 -2.25
N ALA A 74 17.08 5.49 -1.60
CA ALA A 74 17.43 5.12 -0.23
C ALA A 74 16.56 5.80 0.86
N ASP A 75 15.92 6.93 0.54
CA ASP A 75 15.19 7.77 1.49
C ASP A 75 13.66 7.53 1.50
N GLU A 76 13.18 6.58 0.70
CA GLU A 76 11.78 6.10 0.71
C GLU A 76 11.64 4.89 1.64
#